data_AF-A0A653BZ30-F1
#
_entry.id   AF-A0A653BZ30-F1
#
_cell.length_a   1.000
_cell.length_b   1.000
_cell.length_c   1.000
_cell.angle_alpha   90.00
_cell.angle_beta   90.00
_cell.angle_gamma   90.00
#
_symmetry.space_group_name_H-M   'P 1'
#
loop_
_entity.id
_entity.type
_entity.pdbx_description
1 polymer ?
#
loop_
_entity_poly.entity_id
_entity_poly.type
_entity_poly.pdbx_seq_one_letter_code
_entity_poly.pdbx_strand_id
1 'polypeptide(L)'
;MGLSNVAVSRLSNTWEKLPSKFRKLFTEFEALIDPSRNHRAYRVNVGKLQPPVVPFMPLLLKDMTFTHEGNKTCLDGLVNFEKMHMLAQTMRTIRFCRSRHLVLDPPSPKSEREVKSYISCLRTIDNQRTLNAMSQKLEPRRT
;
A
#
# COMPACT_ATOMS: atom_id res chain seq x y z
N MET A 1 1.91 4.90 -5.31
CA MET A 1 0.56 4.31 -5.44
C MET A 1 -0.04 4.68 -6.79
N GLY A 2 -1.09 3.99 -7.26
CA GLY A 2 -1.60 4.10 -8.63
C GLY A 2 -1.91 5.53 -9.09
N LEU A 3 -2.69 6.29 -8.30
CA LEU A 3 -3.06 7.67 -8.66
C LEU A 3 -1.89 8.67 -8.58
N SER A 4 -0.92 8.43 -7.69
CA SER A 4 0.32 9.22 -7.61
C SER A 4 1.38 8.80 -8.65
N ASN A 5 1.10 7.80 -9.49
CA ASN A 5 2.00 7.41 -10.58
C ASN A 5 2.18 8.59 -11.54
N VAL A 6 3.40 8.80 -12.03
CA VAL A 6 3.74 9.92 -12.93
C VAL A 6 2.85 9.98 -14.16
N ALA A 7 2.41 8.84 -14.71
CA ALA A 7 1.50 8.79 -15.85
C ALA A 7 0.09 9.31 -15.53
N VAL A 8 -0.31 9.31 -14.26
CA VAL A 8 -1.63 9.76 -13.80
C VAL A 8 -1.55 11.16 -13.19
N SER A 9 -0.60 11.39 -12.29
CA SER A 9 -0.45 12.67 -11.57
C SER A 9 -0.14 13.85 -12.49
N ARG A 10 0.45 13.61 -13.66
CA ARG A 10 0.74 14.66 -14.66
C ARG A 10 -0.48 15.18 -15.41
N LEU A 11 -1.63 14.51 -15.35
CA LEU A 11 -2.81 14.84 -16.17
C LEU A 11 -3.52 16.08 -15.59
N SER A 12 -2.87 17.26 -15.68
CA SER A 12 -3.29 18.49 -15.01
C SER A 12 -4.72 18.88 -15.41
N ASN A 13 -5.09 18.74 -16.68
CA ASN A 13 -6.44 19.12 -17.12
C ASN A 13 -7.50 18.19 -16.50
N THR A 14 -7.18 16.91 -16.31
CA THR A 14 -8.03 15.94 -15.62
C THR A 14 -8.16 16.27 -14.13
N TRP A 15 -7.04 16.56 -13.45
CA TRP A 15 -7.04 16.91 -12.03
C TRP A 15 -7.71 18.25 -11.71
N GLU A 16 -7.64 19.23 -12.61
CA GLU A 16 -8.32 20.53 -12.48
C GLU A 16 -9.85 20.40 -12.52
N LYS A 17 -10.36 19.43 -13.27
CA LYS A 17 -11.80 19.16 -13.38
C LYS A 17 -12.37 18.33 -12.23
N LEU A 18 -11.52 17.80 -11.36
CA LEU A 18 -11.96 17.00 -10.22
C LEU A 18 -12.63 17.91 -9.17
N PRO A 19 -13.84 17.56 -8.66
CA PRO A 19 -14.46 18.32 -7.59
C PRO A 19 -13.54 18.44 -6.37
N SER A 20 -13.50 19.63 -5.77
CA SER A 20 -12.58 19.98 -4.67
C SER A 20 -12.65 19.00 -3.48
N LYS A 21 -13.83 18.47 -3.18
CA LYS A 21 -14.05 17.43 -2.17
C LYS A 21 -13.15 16.20 -2.39
N PHE A 22 -13.09 15.68 -3.62
CA PHE A 22 -12.29 14.50 -3.93
C PHE A 22 -10.80 14.82 -4.01
N ARG A 23 -10.43 16.03 -4.44
CA ARG A 23 -9.04 16.49 -4.41
C ARG A 23 -8.51 16.54 -2.96
N LYS A 24 -9.31 17.08 -2.03
CA LYS A 24 -8.96 17.09 -0.60
C LYS A 24 -8.84 15.67 -0.04
N LEU A 25 -9.80 14.79 -0.33
CA LEU A 25 -9.76 13.38 0.10
C LEU A 25 -8.50 12.67 -0.41
N PHE A 26 -8.11 12.91 -1.66
CA PHE A 26 -6.89 12.34 -2.22
C PHE A 26 -5.63 12.82 -1.48
N THR A 27 -5.53 14.12 -1.18
CA THR A 27 -4.42 14.66 -0.37
C THR A 27 -4.35 14.02 1.02
N GLU A 28 -5.49 13.77 1.67
CA GLU A 28 -5.53 13.07 2.96
C GLU A 28 -5.01 11.63 2.84
N PHE A 29 -5.35 10.91 1.77
CA PHE A 29 -4.82 9.57 1.50
C PHE A 29 -3.32 9.57 1.21
N GLU A 30 -2.79 10.55 0.47
CA GLU A 30 -1.35 10.67 0.24
C GLU A 30 -0.59 10.92 1.55
N ALA A 31 -1.12 11.81 2.41
CA ALA A 31 -0.52 12.10 3.71
C ALA A 31 -0.46 10.87 4.64
N LEU A 32 -1.41 9.93 4.51
CA LEU A 32 -1.45 8.71 5.33
C LEU A 32 -0.24 7.79 5.08
N ILE A 33 0.26 7.74 3.85
CA ILE A 33 1.37 6.85 3.43
C ILE A 33 2.71 7.57 3.33
N ASP A 34 2.77 8.82 3.78
CA ASP A 34 3.96 9.65 3.77
C ASP A 34 5.17 8.91 4.39
N PRO A 35 6.34 8.87 3.73
CA PRO A 35 7.49 8.11 4.20
C PRO A 35 8.23 8.75 5.38
N SER A 36 7.92 10.01 5.74
CA SER A 36 8.65 10.74 6.77
C SER A 36 8.60 10.04 8.12
N ARG A 37 9.72 10.11 8.85
CA ARG A 37 9.89 9.48 10.17
C ARG A 37 9.50 7.99 10.15
N ASN A 38 9.91 7.28 9.10
CA ASN A 38 9.63 5.86 8.86
C ASN A 38 8.12 5.53 8.83
N HIS A 39 7.38 6.25 7.97
CA HIS A 39 5.92 6.08 7.80
C HIS A 39 5.13 6.26 9.11
N ARG A 40 5.48 7.26 9.92
CA ARG A 40 4.85 7.50 11.24
C ARG A 40 3.33 7.66 11.14
N ALA A 41 2.83 8.40 10.14
CA ALA A 41 1.41 8.63 9.95
C ALA A 41 0.65 7.29 9.78
N TYR A 42 1.11 6.44 8.85
CA TYR A 42 0.58 5.10 8.66
C TYR A 42 0.63 4.26 9.95
N ARG A 43 1.80 4.19 10.61
CA ARG A 43 2.00 3.35 11.81
C ARG A 43 1.07 3.76 12.95
N VAL A 44 0.92 5.06 13.21
CA VAL A 44 0.03 5.57 14.28
C VAL A 44 -1.43 5.23 13.98
N ASN A 45 -1.86 5.32 12.72
CA ASN A 45 -3.25 5.01 12.36
C ASN A 45 -3.52 3.50 12.42
N VAL A 46 -2.67 2.67 11.83
CA VAL A 46 -2.85 1.21 11.85
C VAL A 46 -2.70 0.62 13.25
N GLY A 47 -1.84 1.20 14.10
CA GLY A 47 -1.68 0.78 15.50
C GLY A 47 -2.94 0.98 16.36
N LYS A 48 -3.92 1.78 15.91
CA LYS A 48 -5.20 1.98 16.59
C LYS A 48 -6.30 1.02 16.12
N LEU A 49 -6.09 0.31 15.01
CA LEU A 49 -7.10 -0.56 14.42
C LEU A 49 -7.18 -1.89 15.18
N GLN A 50 -8.38 -2.46 15.21
CA GLN A 50 -8.63 -3.81 15.70
C GLN A 50 -8.71 -4.79 14.53
N PRO A 51 -8.29 -6.06 14.72
CA PRO A 51 -8.39 -7.08 13.68
C PRO A 51 -9.86 -7.36 13.33
N PRO A 52 -10.14 -7.80 12.08
CA PRO A 52 -9.20 -8.11 11.01
C PRO A 52 -8.68 -6.87 10.28
N VAL A 53 -7.37 -6.85 9.98
CA VAL A 53 -6.69 -5.77 9.24
C VAL A 53 -5.82 -6.38 8.14
N VAL A 54 -5.85 -5.81 6.94
CA VAL A 54 -4.84 -6.07 5.90
C VAL A 54 -3.80 -4.94 5.98
N PRO A 55 -2.60 -5.18 6.52
CA PRO A 55 -1.59 -4.13 6.63
C PRO A 55 -0.97 -3.81 5.26
N PHE A 56 -0.35 -2.65 5.15
CA PHE A 56 0.49 -2.25 4.03
C PHE A 56 1.75 -3.13 3.96
N MET A 57 1.60 -4.27 3.27
CA MET A 57 2.62 -5.31 3.15
C MET A 57 4.00 -4.81 2.69
N PRO A 58 4.14 -3.87 1.74
CA PRO A 58 5.44 -3.34 1.35
C PRO A 58 6.25 -2.76 2.52
N LEU A 59 5.59 -2.10 3.49
CA LEU A 59 6.27 -1.57 4.66
C LEU A 59 6.71 -2.67 5.63
N LEU A 60 5.90 -3.72 5.82
CA LEU A 60 6.30 -4.84 6.67
C LEU A 60 7.46 -5.64 6.06
N LEU A 61 7.44 -5.83 4.75
CA LEU A 61 8.55 -6.46 4.01
C LEU A 61 9.81 -5.62 4.13
N LYS A 62 9.70 -4.30 3.93
CA LYS A 62 10.79 -3.35 4.18
C LYS A 62 11.36 -3.52 5.59
N ASP A 63 10.53 -3.51 6.63
CA ASP A 63 10.98 -3.65 8.03
C ASP A 63 11.76 -4.95 8.26
N MET A 64 11.29 -6.08 7.70
CA MET A 64 12.00 -7.36 7.79
C MET A 64 13.33 -7.35 7.03
N THR A 65 13.36 -6.81 5.81
CA THR A 65 14.58 -6.68 5.01
C THR A 65 15.62 -5.84 5.75
N PHE A 66 15.25 -4.64 6.22
CA PHE A 66 16.18 -3.77 6.95
C PHE A 66 16.65 -4.39 8.27
N THR A 67 15.78 -5.10 9.00
CA THR A 67 16.19 -5.84 10.20
C THR A 67 17.18 -6.95 9.86
N HIS A 68 16.95 -7.67 8.76
CA HIS A 68 17.80 -8.76 8.32
C HIS A 68 19.19 -8.29 7.88
N GLU A 69 19.24 -7.24 7.06
CA GLU A 69 20.47 -6.67 6.51
C GLU A 69 21.25 -5.86 7.55
N GLY A 70 20.56 -5.15 8.43
CA GLY A 70 21.18 -4.29 9.44
C GLY A 70 21.76 -5.02 10.65
N ASN A 71 21.43 -6.30 10.86
CA ASN A 71 21.84 -7.05 12.04
C ASN A 71 22.47 -8.40 11.64
N LYS A 72 23.65 -8.73 12.18
CA LYS A 72 24.26 -10.05 11.97
C LYS A 72 23.42 -11.15 12.63
N THR A 73 23.29 -12.28 11.94
CA THR A 73 22.57 -13.46 12.45
C THR A 73 23.33 -14.13 13.60
N CYS A 74 24.66 -14.12 13.54
CA CYS A 74 25.53 -14.62 14.60
C CYS A 74 26.53 -13.54 15.03
N LEU A 75 26.83 -13.51 16.32
CA LEU A 75 27.85 -12.67 16.95
C LEU A 75 28.77 -13.61 17.73
N ASP A 76 30.06 -13.59 17.42
CA ASP A 76 31.09 -14.42 18.07
C ASP A 76 30.74 -15.92 18.13
N GLY A 77 30.18 -16.44 17.03
CA GLY A 77 29.75 -17.84 16.92
C GLY A 77 28.42 -18.18 17.61
N LEU A 78 27.81 -17.23 18.32
CA LEU A 78 26.52 -17.40 18.99
C LEU A 78 25.38 -16.77 18.20
N VAL A 79 24.16 -17.32 18.33
CA VAL A 79 22.96 -16.79 17.68
C VAL A 79 22.59 -15.43 18.27
N ASN A 80 22.38 -14.43 17.42
CA ASN A 80 21.89 -13.12 17.83
C ASN A 80 20.37 -13.17 18.08
N PHE A 81 19.99 -13.43 19.33
CA PHE A 81 18.58 -13.48 19.72
C PHE A 81 17.85 -12.13 19.67
N GLU A 82 18.58 -11.02 19.73
CA GLU A 82 17.97 -9.69 19.54
C GLU A 82 17.43 -9.54 18.11
N LYS A 83 18.22 -9.92 17.10
CA LYS A 83 17.75 -9.98 15.70
C LYS A 83 16.53 -10.90 15.56
N MET A 84 16.58 -12.08 16.17
CA MET A 84 15.45 -13.03 16.12
C MET A 84 14.19 -12.43 16.75
N HIS A 85 14.33 -11.72 17.86
CA HIS A 85 13.21 -11.04 18.51
C HIS A 85 12.60 -9.93 17.64
N MET A 86 13.44 -9.13 16.98
CA MET A 86 12.99 -8.07 16.07
C MET A 86 12.17 -8.64 14.88
N LEU A 87 12.67 -9.70 14.24
CA LEU A 87 11.94 -10.37 13.14
C LEU A 87 10.63 -10.99 13.64
N ALA A 88 10.66 -11.64 14.81
CA ALA A 88 9.48 -12.21 15.44
C ALA A 88 8.42 -11.14 15.74
N GLN A 89 8.81 -9.90 16.02
CA GLN A 89 7.87 -8.80 16.27
C GLN A 89 7.03 -8.48 15.05
N THR A 90 7.62 -8.42 13.86
CA THR A 90 6.86 -8.24 12.61
C THR A 90 5.91 -9.41 12.35
N MET A 91 6.34 -10.64 12.66
CA MET A 91 5.47 -11.83 12.56
C MET A 91 4.29 -11.78 13.54
N ARG A 92 4.52 -11.31 14.78
CA ARG A 92 3.43 -11.09 15.75
C ARG A 92 2.43 -10.06 15.26
N THR A 93 2.87 -8.99 14.59
CA THR A 93 1.96 -8.02 13.94
C THR A 93 1.10 -8.69 12.88
N ILE A 94 1.69 -9.50 11.99
CA ILE A 94 0.91 -10.24 10.96
C ILE A 94 -0.12 -11.17 11.63
N ARG A 95 0.29 -11.88 12.69
CA ARG A 95 -0.61 -12.76 13.47
C ARG A 95 -1.76 -11.97 14.10
N PHE A 96 -1.48 -10.82 14.72
CA PHE A 96 -2.50 -9.93 15.29
C PHE A 96 -3.51 -9.48 14.23
N CYS A 97 -3.02 -8.98 13.09
CA CYS A 97 -3.85 -8.49 11.98
C CYS A 97 -4.88 -9.53 11.48
N ARG A 98 -4.57 -10.83 11.56
CA ARG A 98 -5.45 -11.94 11.14
C ARG A 98 -6.09 -12.73 12.29
N SER A 99 -6.02 -12.22 13.52
CA SER A 99 -6.50 -12.94 14.72
C SER A 99 -8.02 -13.02 14.84
N ARG A 100 -8.76 -12.28 14.02
CA ARG A 100 -10.22 -12.35 13.91
C ARG A 100 -10.62 -12.60 12.46
N HIS A 101 -11.76 -13.25 12.26
CA HIS A 101 -12.33 -13.45 10.93
C HIS A 101 -12.96 -12.15 10.42
N LEU A 102 -12.85 -11.94 9.10
CA LEU A 102 -13.59 -10.90 8.42
C LEU A 102 -15.06 -11.33 8.31
N VAL A 103 -15.88 -10.72 9.16
CA VAL A 103 -17.33 -10.86 9.13
C VAL A 103 -17.86 -9.66 8.35
N LEU A 104 -18.22 -9.89 7.10
CA LEU A 104 -18.98 -8.93 6.30
C LEU A 104 -20.41 -9.43 6.21
N ASP A 105 -21.36 -8.52 6.26
CA ASP A 105 -22.71 -8.84 5.83
C ASP A 105 -22.65 -9.29 4.36
N PRO A 106 -23.35 -10.37 3.99
CA PRO A 106 -23.34 -10.84 2.62
C PRO A 106 -23.76 -9.69 1.70
N PRO A 107 -22.94 -9.35 0.69
CA PRO A 107 -23.33 -8.33 -0.25
C PRO A 107 -24.62 -8.81 -0.95
N SER A 108 -25.63 -7.93 -1.04
CA SER A 108 -26.88 -8.17 -1.78
C SER A 108 -26.91 -7.61 -3.23
N PRO A 109 -25.82 -7.53 -4.02
CA PRO A 109 -25.94 -7.09 -5.40
C PRO A 109 -26.35 -8.24 -6.31
N LYS A 110 -27.28 -7.96 -7.22
CA LYS A 110 -27.72 -8.88 -8.28
C LYS A 110 -26.58 -9.38 -9.19
N SER A 111 -25.41 -8.74 -9.14
CA SER A 111 -24.25 -8.98 -10.00
C SER A 111 -22.98 -9.46 -9.26
N GLU A 112 -23.10 -10.02 -8.05
CA GLU A 112 -21.92 -10.47 -7.27
C GLU A 112 -20.95 -11.35 -8.07
N ARG A 113 -21.48 -12.30 -8.85
CA ARG A 113 -20.68 -13.21 -9.68
C ARG A 113 -19.85 -12.45 -10.72
N GLU A 114 -20.44 -11.45 -11.38
CA GLU A 114 -19.77 -10.64 -12.40
C GLU A 114 -18.69 -9.77 -11.78
N VAL A 115 -19.01 -9.09 -10.67
CA VAL A 115 -18.06 -8.25 -9.92
C VAL A 115 -16.88 -9.09 -9.43
N LYS A 116 -17.15 -10.27 -8.87
CA LYS A 116 -16.12 -11.20 -8.42
C LYS A 116 -15.23 -11.65 -9.57
N SER A 117 -15.82 -12.02 -10.71
CA SER A 117 -15.09 -12.43 -11.91
C SER A 117 -14.20 -11.30 -12.46
N TYR A 118 -14.68 -10.07 -12.42
CA TYR A 118 -13.92 -8.90 -12.87
C TYR A 118 -12.72 -8.64 -11.95
N ILE A 119 -12.94 -8.61 -10.64
CA ILE A 119 -11.90 -8.34 -9.64
C ILE A 119 -10.85 -9.46 -9.59
N SER A 120 -11.25 -10.72 -9.80
CA SER A 120 -10.33 -11.87 -9.75
C SER A 120 -9.37 -11.94 -10.95
N CYS A 121 -9.70 -11.27 -12.06
CA CYS A 121 -8.99 -11.42 -13.34
C CYS A 121 -8.65 -10.05 -13.97
N LEU A 122 -8.15 -9.11 -13.17
CA LEU A 122 -7.71 -7.81 -13.67
C LEU A 122 -6.55 -7.96 -14.67
N ARG A 123 -6.76 -7.47 -15.89
CA ARG A 123 -5.70 -7.33 -16.89
C ARG A 123 -5.11 -5.93 -16.79
N THR A 124 -3.83 -5.82 -16.50
CA THR A 124 -3.16 -4.54 -16.28
C THR A 124 -2.02 -4.33 -17.26
N ILE A 125 -1.69 -3.06 -17.51
CA ILE A 125 -0.44 -2.66 -18.16
C ILE A 125 0.53 -2.30 -17.03
N ASP A 126 1.60 -3.07 -16.90
CA ASP A 126 2.66 -2.87 -15.89
C ASP A 126 3.90 -2.17 -16.48
N ASN A 127 4.00 -2.07 -17.80
CA ASN A 127 5.07 -1.35 -18.48
C ASN A 127 4.91 0.17 -18.30
N GLN A 128 5.72 0.75 -17.41
CA GLN A 128 5.70 2.18 -17.12
C GLN A 128 5.99 3.06 -18.35
N ARG A 129 6.81 2.60 -19.31
CA ARG A 129 7.09 3.37 -20.55
C ARG A 129 5.83 3.46 -21.41
N THR A 130 5.10 2.36 -21.54
CA THR A 130 3.81 2.33 -22.25
C THR A 130 2.80 3.25 -21.58
N LEU A 131 2.65 3.18 -20.25
CA LEU A 131 1.75 4.06 -19.49
C LEU A 131 2.11 5.55 -19.70
N ASN A 132 3.40 5.89 -19.64
CA ASN A 132 3.86 7.25 -19.87
C ASN A 132 3.57 7.73 -21.30
N ALA A 133 3.81 6.89 -22.31
CA ALA A 133 3.51 7.23 -23.70
C ALA A 133 2.01 7.46 -23.92
N MET A 134 1.15 6.62 -23.35
CA MET A 134 -0.32 6.79 -23.40
C MET A 134 -0.75 8.09 -22.72
N SER A 135 -0.20 8.38 -21.54
CA SER A 135 -0.49 9.62 -20.80
C SER A 135 -0.11 10.87 -21.59
N GLN A 136 1.07 10.89 -22.22
CA GLN A 136 1.52 12.01 -23.05
C GLN A 136 0.66 12.20 -24.30
N LYS A 137 0.12 11.12 -24.86
CA LYS A 137 -0.81 11.19 -25.99
C LYS A 137 -2.16 11.81 -25.59
N LEU A 138 -2.62 11.59 -24.35
CA LEU A 138 -3.87 12.14 -23.84
C LEU A 138 -3.77 13.63 -23.49
N GLU A 139 -2.72 14.03 -22.76
CA GLU A 139 -2.48 15.42 -22.40
C GLU A 139 -1.03 15.80 -22.70
N PRO A 140 -0.69 16.24 -23.93
CA PRO A 140 0.67 16.64 -24.29
C PRO A 140 1.20 17.74 -23.37
N ARG A 141 2.52 17.76 -23.11
CA ARG A 141 3.14 18.87 -22.39
C ARG A 141 2.95 20.15 -23.20
N ARG A 142 2.45 21.22 -22.56
CA ARG A 142 2.43 22.55 -23.18
C ARG A 142 3.89 22.93 -23.48
N THR A 143 4.18 23.18 -24.76
CA THR A 143 5.44 23.77 -25.23
C THR A 143 5.59 25.19 -24.71
#